data_AF-A0A9D7U5E5-F1
#
_entry.id   AF-A0A9D7U5E5-F1
#
_cell.length_a   1.000
_cell.length_b   1.000
_cell.length_c   1.000
_cell.angle_alpha   90.00
_cell.angle_beta   90.00
_cell.angle_gamma   90.00
#
_symmetry.space_group_name_H-M   'P 1'
#
loop_
_entity.id
_entity.type
_entity.pdbx_description
1 polymer ?
#
loop_
_entity_poly.entity_id
_entity_poly.type
_entity_poly.pdbx_seq_one_letter_code
_entity_poly.pdbx_strand_id
1 'polypeptide(L)'
;MKTIIEINSKIRENYKTVDAVDGIAKMYFNAHEKKNQLGIYARNKIEPFLPDDNYDIQVAHIINGGRANNDSKFGEMTFTVEMIVISKFVKFYHILDLLNRMNIKAQEFDYNTQSVLKKIGAIEDYPELEAYSISYQFTARPGDFKNC
;
A
#
# COMPACT_ATOMS: atom_id res chain seq x y z
N MET A 1 5.78 10.38 -4.53
CA MET A 1 5.57 10.30 -3.06
C MET A 1 4.41 11.17 -2.57
N LYS A 2 4.28 12.43 -3.00
CA LYS A 2 3.21 13.37 -2.54
C LYS A 2 1.81 12.76 -2.54
N THR A 3 1.40 12.07 -3.61
CA THR A 3 0.08 11.40 -3.68
C THR A 3 -0.10 10.29 -2.64
N ILE A 4 0.93 9.46 -2.37
CA ILE A 4 0.87 8.41 -1.34
C ILE A 4 0.69 9.05 0.06
N ILE A 5 1.47 10.10 0.34
CA ILE A 5 1.38 10.85 1.61
C ILE A 5 -0.02 11.48 1.77
N GLU A 6 -0.56 12.08 0.71
CA GLU A 6 -1.91 12.65 0.70
C GLU A 6 -2.99 11.59 0.93
N ILE A 7 -2.87 10.41 0.32
CA ILE A 7 -3.80 9.29 0.55
C ILE A 7 -3.74 8.87 2.02
N ASN A 8 -2.55 8.61 2.56
CA ASN A 8 -2.38 8.21 3.96
C ASN A 8 -2.92 9.28 4.93
N SER A 9 -2.72 10.57 4.63
CA SER A 9 -3.29 11.67 5.41
C SER A 9 -4.82 11.64 5.39
N LYS A 10 -5.43 11.42 4.22
CA LYS A 10 -6.90 11.37 4.11
C LYS A 10 -7.50 10.16 4.80
N ILE A 11 -6.84 9.01 4.76
CA ILE A 11 -7.28 7.82 5.50
C ILE A 11 -7.21 8.09 7.02
N ARG A 12 -6.13 8.74 7.50
CA ARG A 12 -5.98 9.17 8.91
C ARG A 12 -7.03 10.15 9.39
N GLU A 13 -7.52 11.02 8.52
CA GLU A 13 -8.62 11.94 8.84
C GLU A 13 -9.97 11.21 9.06
N ASN A 14 -10.14 10.02 8.48
CA ASN A 14 -11.42 9.30 8.48
C ASN A 14 -11.44 8.06 9.38
N TYR A 15 -10.29 7.47 9.71
CA TYR A 15 -10.18 6.17 10.39
C TYR A 15 -9.00 6.15 11.38
N LYS A 16 -9.07 5.31 12.41
CA LYS A 16 -7.91 5.00 13.24
C LYS A 16 -6.96 4.08 12.48
N THR A 17 -5.81 4.62 12.06
CA THR A 17 -4.88 3.89 11.19
C THR A 17 -3.63 3.41 11.90
N VAL A 18 -3.10 2.26 11.46
CA VAL A 18 -1.68 1.94 11.57
C VAL A 18 -1.16 1.85 10.14
N ASP A 19 -0.50 2.88 9.63
CA ASP A 19 0.04 2.85 8.28
C ASP A 19 1.53 2.57 8.27
N ALA A 20 2.00 2.07 7.13
CA ALA A 20 3.40 2.15 6.76
C ALA A 20 3.79 3.64 6.66
N VAL A 21 4.29 4.21 7.77
CA VAL A 21 4.74 5.62 7.90
C VAL A 21 5.36 6.12 6.61
N ASP A 22 4.64 6.99 5.87
CA ASP A 22 5.05 7.67 4.63
C ASP A 22 5.82 6.81 3.59
N GLY A 23 5.73 5.48 3.68
CA GLY A 23 6.73 4.56 3.14
C GLY A 23 6.17 3.63 2.06
N ILE A 24 7.04 3.24 1.13
CA ILE A 24 6.73 2.24 0.09
C ILE A 24 7.11 0.86 0.61
N ALA A 25 6.14 -0.05 0.62
CA ALA A 25 6.37 -1.44 0.98
C ALA A 25 7.01 -2.22 -0.18
N LYS A 26 7.85 -3.20 0.15
CA LYS A 26 8.35 -4.19 -0.81
C LYS A 26 8.35 -5.58 -0.21
N MET A 27 8.25 -6.56 -1.09
CA MET A 27 8.51 -7.95 -0.71
C MET A 27 9.99 -8.13 -0.37
N TYR A 28 10.27 -8.83 0.71
CA TYR A 28 11.61 -9.27 1.10
C TYR A 28 11.57 -10.72 1.58
N PHE A 29 12.71 -11.40 1.52
CA PHE A 29 12.84 -12.75 2.06
C PHE A 29 13.23 -12.67 3.53
N ASN A 30 12.34 -13.12 4.43
CA ASN A 30 12.65 -13.29 5.83
C ASN A 30 13.41 -14.60 6.02
N ALA A 31 14.73 -14.51 6.27
CA ALA A 31 15.59 -15.67 6.44
C ALA A 31 15.27 -16.50 7.71
N HIS A 32 14.71 -15.86 8.74
CA HIS A 32 14.33 -16.54 9.98
C HIS A 32 13.12 -17.44 9.77
N GLU A 33 12.09 -16.89 9.13
CA GLU A 33 10.84 -17.61 8.84
C GLU A 33 10.87 -18.39 7.51
N LYS A 34 11.96 -18.25 6.73
CA LYS A 34 12.19 -18.88 5.42
C LYS A 34 11.05 -18.65 4.41
N LYS A 35 10.47 -17.46 4.39
CA LYS A 35 9.39 -17.08 3.47
C LYS A 35 9.51 -15.64 2.98
N ASN A 36 8.83 -15.33 1.88
CA ASN A 36 8.67 -13.95 1.42
C ASN A 36 7.58 -13.27 2.24
N GLN A 37 7.82 -12.02 2.64
CA GLN A 37 6.87 -11.18 3.37
C GLN A 37 6.86 -9.77 2.81
N LEU A 38 5.73 -9.08 2.96
CA LEU A 38 5.71 -7.66 2.74
C LEU A 38 6.39 -6.96 3.91
N GLY A 39 7.29 -6.03 3.61
CA GLY A 39 8.04 -5.27 4.60
C GLY A 39 7.96 -3.78 4.35
N ILE A 40 7.93 -3.02 5.44
CA ILE A 40 8.00 -1.56 5.45
C ILE A 40 9.41 -1.16 5.84
N TYR A 41 10.02 -0.29 5.03
CA TYR A 41 11.34 0.26 5.33
C TYR A 41 11.17 1.46 6.25
N ALA A 42 11.60 1.31 7.50
CA ALA A 42 11.59 2.38 8.48
C ALA A 42 12.89 2.36 9.29
N ARG A 43 13.53 3.53 9.46
CA ARG A 43 14.69 3.71 10.35
C ARG A 43 15.82 2.67 10.13
N ASN A 44 16.15 2.39 8.86
CA ASN A 44 17.16 1.41 8.45
C ASN A 44 16.85 -0.06 8.84
N LYS A 45 15.58 -0.37 9.12
CA LYS A 45 15.10 -1.74 9.36
C LYS A 45 13.92 -2.04 8.44
N ILE A 46 13.73 -3.32 8.17
CA ILE A 46 12.54 -3.83 7.49
C ILE A 46 11.65 -4.42 8.58
N GLU A 47 10.47 -3.84 8.76
CA GLU A 47 9.45 -4.36 9.68
C GLU A 47 8.40 -5.11 8.85
N PRO A 48 8.02 -6.35 9.25
CA PRO A 48 6.95 -7.08 8.57
C PRO A 48 5.65 -6.28 8.59
N PHE A 49 4.96 -6.20 7.44
CA PHE A 49 3.59 -5.70 7.38
C PHE A 49 2.64 -6.86 7.69
N LEU A 50 2.24 -6.94 8.96
CA LEU A 50 1.33 -7.96 9.47
C LEU A 50 0.06 -7.28 10.00
N PRO A 51 -1.08 -7.99 9.94
CA PRO A 51 -2.27 -7.54 10.61
C PRO A 51 -2.03 -7.36 12.12
N ASP A 52 -2.61 -6.31 12.68
CA ASP A 52 -2.63 -5.98 14.11
C ASP A 52 -4.09 -5.69 14.50
N ASP A 53 -4.44 -5.91 15.76
CA ASP A 53 -5.82 -5.85 16.21
C ASP A 53 -6.24 -4.46 16.73
N ASN A 54 -5.30 -3.50 16.81
CA ASN A 54 -5.52 -2.21 17.46
C ASN A 54 -6.01 -1.08 16.54
N TYR A 55 -6.25 -1.34 15.25
CA TYR A 55 -6.65 -0.34 14.26
C TYR A 55 -7.99 -0.64 13.58
N ASP A 56 -8.57 0.40 12.97
CA ASP A 56 -9.72 0.27 12.08
C ASP A 56 -9.27 -0.16 10.68
N ILE A 57 -8.13 0.40 10.23
CA ILE A 57 -7.51 0.13 8.94
C ILE A 57 -5.98 0.20 8.98
N GLN A 58 -5.33 -0.72 8.26
CA GLN A 58 -3.92 -0.73 7.91
C GLN A 58 -3.76 -0.59 6.40
N VAL A 59 -2.76 0.17 5.97
CA VAL A 59 -2.48 0.41 4.56
C VAL A 59 -0.99 0.32 4.25
N ALA A 60 -0.66 -0.35 3.16
CA ALA A 60 0.68 -0.39 2.58
C ALA A 60 0.62 -0.14 1.06
N HIS A 61 1.64 0.54 0.52
CA HIS A 61 1.70 0.90 -0.90
C HIS A 61 2.89 0.23 -1.57
N ILE A 62 2.65 -0.51 -2.64
CA ILE A 62 3.67 -1.22 -3.43
C ILE A 62 3.75 -0.59 -4.81
N ILE A 63 4.93 -0.08 -5.19
CA ILE A 63 5.15 0.43 -6.54
C ILE A 63 5.51 -0.73 -7.47
N ASN A 64 4.59 -1.08 -8.36
CA ASN A 64 4.72 -2.22 -9.28
C ASN A 64 5.39 -1.87 -10.62
N GLY A 65 5.63 -0.58 -10.89
CA GLY A 65 6.37 -0.13 -12.07
C GLY A 65 6.15 1.33 -12.39
N GLY A 66 6.91 1.85 -13.34
CA GLY A 66 6.76 3.20 -13.86
C GLY A 66 6.97 3.22 -15.38
N ARG A 67 6.02 3.79 -16.13
CA ARG A 67 6.17 4.02 -17.56
C ARG A 67 6.60 5.46 -17.78
N ALA A 68 7.71 5.65 -18.49
CA ALA A 68 8.11 6.98 -18.90
C ALA A 68 7.10 7.54 -19.90
N ASN A 69 6.64 8.76 -19.67
CA ASN A 69 5.72 9.43 -20.59
C ASN A 69 6.47 10.02 -21.80
N ASN A 70 7.81 10.09 -21.74
CA ASN A 70 8.69 10.72 -22.73
C ASN A 70 10.05 9.98 -22.77
N ASP A 71 10.82 10.09 -23.86
CA ASP A 71 12.18 9.51 -24.00
C ASP A 71 13.27 10.15 -23.10
N SER A 72 12.89 11.11 -22.26
CA SER A 72 13.78 11.79 -21.32
C SER A 72 13.98 10.96 -20.05
N LYS A 73 15.24 10.62 -19.72
CA LYS A 73 15.64 9.99 -18.45
C LYS A 73 15.26 10.78 -17.18
N PHE A 74 14.80 12.02 -17.34
CA PHE A 74 14.36 12.92 -16.25
C PHE A 74 12.88 13.33 -16.38
N GLY A 75 12.16 12.72 -17.33
CA GLY A 75 10.74 12.98 -17.56
C GLY A 75 9.88 12.46 -16.42
N GLU A 76 8.65 12.99 -16.38
CA GLU A 76 7.60 12.43 -15.53
C GLU A 76 7.31 10.98 -15.92
N MET A 77 7.17 10.14 -14.89
CA MET A 77 6.83 8.74 -15.02
C MET A 77 5.46 8.49 -14.40
N THR A 78 4.63 7.73 -15.11
CA THR A 78 3.36 7.24 -14.56
C THR A 78 3.66 5.96 -13.79
N PHE A 79 3.47 6.00 -12.47
CA PHE A 79 3.65 4.86 -11.58
C PHE A 79 2.33 4.13 -11.39
N THR A 80 2.35 2.81 -11.48
CA THR A 80 1.25 1.95 -11.03
C THR A 80 1.55 1.51 -9.61
N VAL A 81 0.61 1.77 -8.71
CA VAL A 81 0.72 1.42 -7.30
C VAL A 81 -0.39 0.48 -6.92
N GLU A 82 0.00 -0.57 -6.23
CA GLU A 82 -0.90 -1.47 -5.54
C GLU A 82 -0.96 -1.09 -4.07
N MET A 83 -2.16 -0.69 -3.62
CA MET A 83 -2.45 -0.43 -2.22
C MET A 83 -3.06 -1.66 -1.59
N ILE A 84 -2.36 -2.23 -0.62
CA ILE A 84 -2.89 -3.29 0.22
C ILE A 84 -3.61 -2.64 1.40
N VAL A 85 -4.83 -3.06 1.65
CA VAL A 85 -5.66 -2.59 2.76
C VAL A 85 -6.07 -3.79 3.61
N ILE A 86 -5.93 -3.67 4.92
CA ILE A 86 -6.37 -4.65 5.92
C ILE A 86 -7.24 -3.93 6.94
N SER A 87 -8.42 -4.46 7.24
CA SER A 87 -9.42 -3.68 7.97
C SER A 87 -10.45 -4.58 8.67
N LYS A 88 -10.97 -4.11 9.81
CA LYS A 88 -12.09 -4.76 10.51
C LYS A 88 -13.46 -4.32 9.98
N PHE A 89 -13.59 -3.04 9.63
CA PHE A 89 -14.90 -2.41 9.34
C PHE A 89 -14.94 -1.62 8.02
N VAL A 90 -13.79 -1.13 7.56
CA VAL A 90 -13.65 -0.37 6.31
C VAL A 90 -13.66 -1.31 5.11
N LYS A 91 -14.76 -1.28 4.37
CA LYS A 91 -14.94 -1.99 3.11
C LYS A 91 -14.22 -1.30 1.95
N PHE A 92 -13.92 -2.07 0.91
CA PHE A 92 -13.29 -1.61 -0.32
C PHE A 92 -13.92 -0.34 -0.92
N TYR A 93 -15.25 -0.27 -1.00
CA TYR A 93 -15.94 0.87 -1.61
C TYR A 93 -15.76 2.18 -0.83
N HIS A 94 -15.56 2.13 0.49
CA HIS A 94 -15.26 3.34 1.27
C HIS A 94 -13.92 3.94 0.87
N ILE A 95 -12.92 3.09 0.59
CA ILE A 95 -11.61 3.53 0.14
C ILE A 95 -11.66 4.02 -1.30
N LEU A 96 -12.40 3.34 -2.19
CA LEU A 96 -12.62 3.85 -3.55
C LEU A 96 -13.27 5.24 -3.54
N ASP A 97 -14.30 5.45 -2.73
CA ASP A 97 -14.97 6.76 -2.63
C ASP A 97 -14.01 7.85 -2.15
N LEU A 98 -13.15 7.53 -1.18
CA LEU A 98 -12.11 8.44 -0.71
C LEU A 98 -11.13 8.80 -1.84
N LEU A 99 -10.63 7.81 -2.59
CA LEU A 99 -9.72 8.04 -3.71
C LEU A 99 -10.39 8.85 -4.84
N ASN A 100 -11.65 8.56 -5.14
CA ASN A 100 -12.43 9.30 -6.13
C ASN A 100 -12.61 10.77 -5.75
N ARG A 101 -12.88 11.08 -4.46
CA ARG A 101 -12.95 12.46 -3.96
C ARG A 101 -11.61 13.20 -4.08
N MET A 102 -10.50 12.47 -4.10
CA MET A 102 -9.16 13.00 -4.36
C MET A 102 -8.81 13.11 -5.85
N ASN A 103 -9.75 12.79 -6.75
CA ASN A 103 -9.54 12.66 -8.20
C ASN A 103 -8.48 11.60 -8.58
N ILE A 104 -8.32 10.57 -7.75
CA ILE A 104 -7.42 9.45 -8.00
C ILE A 104 -8.24 8.31 -8.61
N LYS A 105 -7.96 8.00 -9.88
CA LYS A 105 -8.58 6.85 -10.54
C LYS A 105 -7.99 5.57 -9.98
N ALA A 106 -8.82 4.85 -9.25
CA ALA A 106 -8.48 3.58 -8.64
C ALA A 106 -9.43 2.48 -9.13
N GLN A 107 -8.94 1.25 -9.17
CA GLN A 107 -9.72 0.08 -9.55
C GLN A 107 -9.40 -1.08 -8.62
N GLU A 108 -10.37 -1.98 -8.46
CA GLU A 108 -10.18 -3.22 -7.72
C GLU A 108 -9.09 -4.08 -8.38
N PHE A 109 -8.21 -4.66 -7.58
CA PHE A 109 -7.15 -5.55 -8.05
C PHE A 109 -7.30 -6.98 -7.50
N ASP A 110 -7.55 -7.13 -6.20
CA ASP A 110 -7.89 -8.41 -5.55
C ASP A 110 -8.77 -8.15 -4.32
N TYR A 111 -9.91 -8.84 -4.19
CA TYR A 111 -10.82 -8.71 -3.05
C TYR A 111 -10.87 -9.97 -2.17
N ASN A 112 -10.08 -11.00 -2.50
CA ASN A 112 -10.03 -12.21 -1.73
C ASN A 112 -9.10 -12.01 -0.51
N THR A 113 -9.69 -11.84 0.66
CA THR A 113 -8.95 -11.67 1.93
C THR A 113 -7.85 -12.69 2.11
N GLN A 114 -8.13 -13.99 1.89
CA GLN A 114 -7.12 -15.03 2.07
C GLN A 114 -5.98 -14.92 1.06
N SER A 115 -6.26 -14.53 -0.18
CA SER A 115 -5.26 -14.27 -1.22
C SER A 115 -4.34 -13.11 -0.81
N VAL A 116 -4.93 -11.99 -0.38
CA VAL A 116 -4.18 -10.79 0.03
C VAL A 116 -3.35 -11.05 1.29
N LEU A 117 -3.90 -11.72 2.29
CA LEU A 117 -3.16 -12.10 3.51
C LEU A 117 -2.00 -13.06 3.20
N LYS A 118 -2.20 -14.04 2.32
CA LYS A 118 -1.11 -14.92 1.85
C LYS A 118 -0.04 -14.14 1.10
N LYS A 119 -0.43 -13.17 0.28
CA LYS A 119 0.50 -12.32 -0.50
C LYS A 119 1.43 -11.52 0.40
N ILE A 120 0.94 -10.97 1.51
CA ILE A 120 1.78 -10.22 2.45
C ILE A 120 2.62 -11.12 3.37
N GLY A 121 2.40 -12.45 3.33
CA GLY A 121 3.12 -13.42 4.14
C GLY A 121 2.56 -13.63 5.54
N ALA A 122 1.28 -13.28 5.75
CA ALA A 122 0.55 -13.60 6.97
C ALA A 122 0.25 -15.12 6.99
N ILE A 123 0.48 -15.76 8.16
CA ILE A 123 0.30 -17.21 8.35
C ILE A 123 -0.96 -17.51 9.18
N GLU A 124 -1.37 -16.58 10.04
CA GLU A 124 -2.50 -16.77 10.94
C GLU A 124 -3.82 -16.51 10.21
N ASP A 125 -4.87 -17.18 10.69
CA ASP A 125 -6.22 -16.95 10.22
C ASP A 125 -6.79 -15.74 10.96
N TYR A 126 -7.17 -14.70 10.21
CA TYR A 126 -7.73 -13.48 10.76
C TYR A 126 -9.21 -13.37 10.36
N PRO A 127 -10.11 -14.14 10.99
CA PRO A 127 -11.50 -14.28 10.54
C PRO A 127 -12.30 -12.98 10.61
N GLU A 128 -11.88 -12.04 11.46
CA GLU A 128 -12.53 -10.74 11.60
C GLU A 128 -11.97 -9.65 10.68
N LEU A 129 -10.92 -9.97 9.90
CA LEU A 129 -10.28 -9.02 9.01
C LEU A 129 -10.74 -9.22 7.57
N GLU A 130 -10.92 -8.11 6.88
CA GLU A 130 -11.00 -8.05 5.44
C GLU A 130 -9.69 -7.49 4.90
N ALA A 131 -9.19 -8.12 3.83
CA ALA A 131 -8.02 -7.64 3.13
C ALA A 131 -8.31 -7.56 1.63
N TYR A 132 -7.96 -6.44 1.03
CA TYR A 132 -8.16 -6.19 -0.38
C TYR A 132 -7.02 -5.35 -0.95
N SER A 133 -6.87 -5.44 -2.26
CA SER A 133 -5.85 -4.76 -3.04
C SER A 133 -6.51 -3.84 -4.06
N ILE A 134 -6.03 -2.60 -4.10
CA ILE A 134 -6.51 -1.55 -5.00
C ILE A 134 -5.36 -1.11 -5.88
N SER A 135 -5.59 -1.04 -7.19
CA SER A 135 -4.62 -0.48 -8.14
C SER A 135 -4.98 0.97 -8.45
N TYR A 136 -4.00 1.86 -8.38
CA TYR A 136 -4.15 3.25 -8.82
C TYR A 136 -2.87 3.74 -9.48
N GLN A 137 -2.97 4.88 -10.17
CA GLN A 137 -1.84 5.47 -10.88
C GLN A 137 -1.63 6.92 -10.46
N PHE A 138 -0.36 7.34 -10.46
CA PHE A 138 -0.01 8.75 -10.36
C PHE A 138 1.25 9.06 -11.17
N THR A 139 1.37 10.32 -11.57
CA THR A 139 2.55 10.82 -12.28
C THR A 139 3.50 11.49 -11.30
N ALA A 140 4.78 11.11 -11.33
CA ALA A 140 5.82 11.74 -10.52
C ALA A 140 7.18 11.69 -11.23
N ARG A 141 8.16 12.46 -10.76
CA ARG A 141 9.54 12.34 -11.24
C ARG A 141 10.25 11.24 -10.44
N PRO A 142 11.18 10.47 -11.05
CA PRO A 142 11.97 9.48 -10.31
C PRO A 142 12.76 10.05 -9.14
N GLY A 143 13.16 11.32 -9.24
CA GLY A 143 13.85 12.05 -8.16
C GLY A 143 12.99 12.25 -6.92
N ASP A 144 11.66 12.21 -7.03
CA ASP A 144 10.73 12.39 -5.92
C ASP A 144 10.75 11.20 -4.93
N PHE A 145 11.55 10.17 -5.22
CA PHE A 145 11.75 8.98 -4.40
C PHE A 145 13.20 8.83 -3.88
N LYS A 146 14.13 9.73 -4.23
CA LYS A 146 15.58 9.57 -3.92
C LYS A 146 16.03 10.01 -2.52
N ASN A 147 15.20 10.75 -1.77
CA ASN A 147 15.49 11.21 -0.41
C ASN A 147 14.74 10.38 0.66
N CYS A 148 14.48 9.11 0.35
CA CYS A 148 13.71 8.19 1.18
C CYS A 148 14.52 6.92 1.43
#